data_AF-A0A965MZ13-F1
#
_entry.id   AF-A0A965MZ13-F1
#
_cell.length_a   1.000
_cell.length_b   1.000
_cell.length_c   1.000
_cell.angle_alpha   90.00
_cell.angle_beta   90.00
_cell.angle_gamma   90.00
#
_symmetry.space_group_name_H-M   'P 1'
#
loop_
_entity.id
_entity.type
_entity.pdbx_description
1 polymer ?
#
loop_
_entity_poly.entity_id
_entity_poly.type
_entity_poly.pdbx_seq_one_letter_code
_entity_poly.pdbx_strand_id
1 'polypeptide(L)'
;ANGAKGAIATIPDVTEMPYFTTIPWNGLTLDAANNSTLNSIYNPLGYYFTVGSNPFMIVDPTANDFAVRQILSDELLLLSLPLDSVKCNQMGVLFPIRDEFVLDQGEIQELRTRIQELNAVIISLANQYNLALVRVDEFSSSLKTGFIYNGVSMSAKFVSGGAYSLDGIHYNAKGNALLANEFLKSINNKYKSRIPLLNANAYDATLFP
;
A
#
# COMPACT_ATOMS: atom_id res chain seq x y z
N ALA A 1 -26.45 24.70 2.61
CA ALA A 1 -26.09 24.49 4.03
C ALA A 1 -26.21 25.81 4.78
N ASN A 2 -26.99 25.87 5.87
CA ASN A 2 -27.27 27.08 6.66
C ASN A 2 -26.07 27.49 7.55
N GLY A 3 -24.86 27.63 6.98
CA GLY A 3 -23.67 28.05 7.74
C GLY A 3 -23.04 26.97 8.64
N ALA A 4 -23.42 25.70 8.48
CA ALA A 4 -22.78 24.60 9.21
C ALA A 4 -21.30 24.49 8.84
N LYS A 5 -20.42 24.48 9.86
CA LYS A 5 -18.98 24.25 9.71
C LYS A 5 -18.72 22.74 9.62
N GLY A 6 -17.67 22.35 8.90
CA GLY A 6 -17.32 20.95 8.73
C GLY A 6 -15.92 20.74 8.15
N ALA A 7 -15.49 19.49 8.17
CA ALA A 7 -14.27 19.06 7.52
C ALA A 7 -14.61 18.02 6.45
N ILE A 8 -13.88 18.05 5.35
CA ILE A 8 -13.98 17.07 4.27
C ILE A 8 -12.56 16.61 3.92
N ALA A 9 -12.40 15.32 3.65
CA ALA A 9 -11.11 14.68 3.51
C ALA A 9 -10.93 14.07 2.12
N THR A 10 -9.73 14.18 1.58
CA THR A 10 -9.29 13.44 0.39
C THR A 10 -9.18 11.94 0.68
N ILE A 11 -9.16 11.14 -0.37
CA ILE A 11 -8.96 9.69 -0.36
C ILE A 11 -7.47 9.42 -0.61
N PRO A 12 -6.81 8.63 0.24
CA PRO A 12 -5.41 8.28 0.05
C PRO A 12 -5.20 7.26 -1.08
N ASP A 13 -3.98 7.20 -1.62
CA ASP A 13 -3.59 6.14 -2.54
C ASP A 13 -3.48 4.80 -1.77
N VAL A 14 -4.45 3.92 -1.99
CA VAL A 14 -4.53 2.61 -1.34
C VAL A 14 -3.34 1.72 -1.72
N THR A 15 -2.74 1.91 -2.89
CA THR A 15 -1.60 1.12 -3.36
C THR A 15 -0.32 1.37 -2.56
N GLU A 16 -0.29 2.42 -1.72
CA GLU A 16 0.81 2.72 -0.81
C GLU A 16 0.66 2.06 0.57
N MET A 17 -0.46 1.38 0.82
CA MET A 17 -0.71 0.70 2.10
C MET A 17 0.14 -0.57 2.24
N PRO A 18 0.50 -0.97 3.47
CA PRO A 18 1.28 -2.20 3.70
C PRO A 18 0.65 -3.44 3.07
N TYR A 19 -0.67 -3.53 2.98
CA TYR A 19 -1.36 -4.65 2.34
C TYR A 19 -0.88 -4.90 0.90
N PHE A 20 -0.47 -3.86 0.17
CA PHE A 20 -0.01 -3.98 -1.22
C PHE A 20 1.51 -3.92 -1.36
N THR A 21 2.22 -3.44 -0.33
CA THR A 21 3.66 -3.13 -0.42
C THR A 21 4.55 -4.03 0.44
N THR A 22 3.96 -4.89 1.28
CA THR A 22 4.72 -5.77 2.19
C THR A 22 5.50 -6.85 1.44
N ILE A 23 4.89 -7.43 0.41
CA ILE A 23 5.51 -8.50 -0.37
C ILE A 23 6.19 -7.88 -1.58
N PRO A 24 7.53 -7.95 -1.69
CA PRO A 24 8.23 -7.37 -2.83
C PRO A 24 8.00 -8.20 -4.09
N TRP A 25 7.92 -7.52 -5.24
CA TRP A 25 7.79 -8.16 -6.55
C TRP A 25 8.93 -9.16 -6.84
N ASN A 26 10.13 -8.91 -6.31
CA ASN A 26 11.34 -9.71 -6.50
C ASN A 26 11.76 -10.57 -5.29
N GLY A 27 10.79 -11.02 -4.50
CA GLY A 27 11.03 -11.80 -3.28
C GLY A 27 11.56 -13.23 -3.51
N LEU A 28 11.61 -13.72 -4.75
CA LEU A 28 12.06 -15.08 -5.05
C LEU A 28 13.59 -15.18 -4.96
N THR A 29 14.10 -15.87 -3.93
CA THR A 29 15.55 -16.08 -3.77
C THR A 29 15.95 -17.47 -4.25
N LEU A 30 16.89 -17.53 -5.20
CA LEU A 30 17.35 -18.78 -5.81
C LEU A 30 18.82 -19.05 -5.54
N ASP A 31 19.14 -20.31 -5.21
CA ASP A 31 20.50 -20.84 -5.27
C ASP A 31 20.88 -21.25 -6.71
N ALA A 32 22.13 -21.67 -6.91
CA ALA A 32 22.65 -22.06 -8.22
C ALA A 32 21.92 -23.28 -8.84
N ALA A 33 21.49 -24.24 -8.02
CA ALA A 33 20.84 -25.46 -8.51
C ALA A 33 19.40 -25.17 -8.97
N ASN A 34 18.65 -24.43 -8.16
CA ASN A 34 17.30 -23.99 -8.47
C ASN A 34 17.30 -23.03 -9.67
N ASN A 35 18.28 -22.11 -9.75
CA ASN A 35 18.46 -21.24 -10.91
C ASN A 35 18.59 -22.03 -12.23
N SER A 36 19.50 -23.01 -12.28
CA SER A 36 19.71 -23.81 -13.49
C SER A 36 18.46 -24.61 -13.89
N THR A 37 17.72 -25.10 -12.90
CA THR A 37 16.49 -25.87 -13.11
C THR A 37 15.41 -24.98 -13.72
N LEU A 38 15.19 -23.79 -13.14
CA LEU A 38 14.15 -22.87 -13.62
C LEU A 38 14.48 -22.30 -14.99
N ASN A 39 15.74 -21.96 -15.25
CA ASN A 39 16.16 -21.51 -16.57
C ASN A 39 15.98 -22.60 -17.64
N SER A 40 16.09 -23.88 -17.30
CA SER A 40 15.80 -24.98 -18.24
C SER A 40 14.31 -25.04 -18.63
N ILE A 41 13.42 -24.56 -17.76
CA ILE A 41 11.95 -24.54 -17.96
C ILE A 41 11.53 -23.24 -18.67
N TYR A 42 12.06 -22.10 -18.24
CA TYR A 42 11.54 -20.77 -18.59
C TYR A 42 12.31 -20.07 -19.72
N ASN A 43 13.56 -20.42 -20.01
CA ASN A 43 14.28 -19.83 -21.14
C ASN A 43 13.55 -20.03 -22.48
N PRO A 44 12.93 -21.21 -22.77
CA PRO A 44 12.11 -21.37 -23.98
C PRO A 44 10.91 -20.42 -24.06
N LEU A 45 10.42 -19.94 -22.92
CA LEU A 45 9.34 -18.96 -22.81
C LEU A 45 9.85 -17.51 -22.79
N GLY A 46 11.17 -17.31 -22.86
CA GLY A 46 11.80 -15.98 -22.85
C GLY A 46 11.99 -15.36 -21.47
N TYR A 47 11.78 -16.11 -20.38
CA TYR A 47 12.01 -15.64 -19.02
C TYR A 47 13.30 -16.22 -18.45
N TYR A 48 14.04 -15.39 -17.71
CA TYR A 48 15.36 -15.72 -17.19
C TYR A 48 15.45 -15.43 -15.70
N PHE A 49 16.21 -16.25 -15.00
CA PHE A 49 16.49 -16.14 -13.58
C PHE A 49 17.99 -16.02 -13.33
N THR A 50 18.36 -15.31 -12.28
CA THR A 50 19.74 -15.19 -11.78
C THR A 50 19.86 -15.77 -10.37
N VAL A 51 21.08 -16.03 -9.88
CA VAL A 51 21.27 -16.45 -8.48
C VAL A 51 20.99 -15.25 -7.57
N GLY A 52 20.22 -15.45 -6.51
CA GLY A 52 19.71 -14.37 -5.66
C GLY A 52 18.26 -14.00 -5.97
N SER A 53 17.94 -12.71 -5.85
CA SER A 53 16.57 -12.18 -5.94
C SER A 53 16.06 -12.11 -7.38
N ASN A 54 14.83 -12.59 -7.60
CA ASN A 54 14.17 -12.63 -8.90
C ASN A 54 12.68 -12.28 -8.76
N PRO A 55 12.04 -11.78 -9.82
CA PRO A 55 10.58 -11.70 -9.89
C PRO A 55 9.92 -13.08 -9.73
N PHE A 56 8.71 -13.06 -9.15
CA PHE A 56 7.82 -14.23 -9.16
C PHE A 56 7.18 -14.42 -10.54
N MET A 57 6.82 -15.66 -10.86
CA MET A 57 5.92 -15.99 -11.95
C MET A 57 4.46 -15.76 -11.53
N ILE A 58 3.68 -15.12 -12.37
CA ILE A 58 2.26 -14.84 -12.17
C ILE A 58 1.43 -15.37 -13.36
N VAL A 59 0.14 -15.60 -13.11
CA VAL A 59 -0.85 -15.82 -14.15
C VAL A 59 -1.23 -14.46 -14.75
N ASP A 60 -1.11 -14.34 -16.07
CA ASP A 60 -1.61 -13.20 -16.83
C ASP A 60 -2.21 -13.73 -18.14
N PRO A 61 -3.54 -13.71 -18.30
CA PRO A 61 -4.22 -14.17 -19.52
C PRO A 61 -3.77 -13.51 -20.82
N THR A 62 -3.13 -12.34 -20.74
CA THR A 62 -2.72 -11.54 -21.88
C THR A 62 -1.25 -11.72 -22.26
N ALA A 63 -0.45 -12.43 -21.45
CA ALA A 63 1.00 -12.48 -21.62
C ALA A 63 1.49 -13.34 -22.81
N ASN A 64 1.00 -14.56 -22.94
CA ASN A 64 1.37 -15.53 -23.98
C ASN A 64 0.36 -16.69 -24.02
N ASP A 65 0.59 -17.67 -24.89
CA ASP A 65 -0.27 -18.87 -25.05
C ASP A 65 -0.43 -19.70 -23.76
N PHE A 66 0.48 -19.55 -22.80
CA PHE A 66 0.43 -20.23 -21.50
C PHE A 66 -0.14 -19.36 -20.38
N ALA A 67 -0.50 -18.11 -20.67
CA ALA A 67 -1.04 -17.14 -19.71
C ALA A 67 -0.14 -16.93 -18.48
N VAL A 68 1.19 -16.91 -18.65
CA VAL A 68 2.14 -16.74 -17.54
C VAL A 68 3.24 -15.75 -17.88
N ARG A 69 3.69 -14.97 -16.89
CA ARG A 69 4.87 -14.11 -17.02
C ARG A 69 5.53 -13.83 -15.69
N GLN A 70 6.71 -13.22 -15.73
CA GLN A 70 7.30 -12.59 -14.54
C GLN A 70 6.52 -11.31 -14.17
N ILE A 71 6.27 -11.12 -12.87
CA ILE A 71 5.74 -9.86 -12.34
C ILE A 71 6.68 -8.70 -12.63
N LEU A 72 6.13 -7.53 -12.97
CA LEU A 72 6.88 -6.31 -13.22
C LEU A 72 7.23 -5.60 -11.92
N SER A 73 8.23 -4.72 -11.98
CA SER A 73 8.73 -4.02 -10.78
C SER A 73 7.77 -2.99 -10.19
N ASP A 74 6.79 -2.54 -10.98
CA ASP A 74 5.76 -1.58 -10.62
C ASP A 74 4.39 -2.21 -10.35
N GLU A 75 4.32 -3.54 -10.34
CA GLU A 75 3.15 -4.33 -9.95
C GLU A 75 3.24 -4.75 -8.48
N LEU A 76 2.10 -5.14 -7.90
CA LEU A 76 1.99 -5.35 -6.46
C LEU A 76 1.48 -6.75 -6.15
N LEU A 77 1.98 -7.32 -5.05
CA LEU A 77 1.52 -8.59 -4.48
C LEU A 77 0.75 -8.30 -3.20
N LEU A 78 -0.45 -8.87 -3.09
CA LEU A 78 -1.34 -8.66 -1.95
C LEU A 78 -0.84 -9.43 -0.71
N LEU A 79 -0.98 -8.83 0.47
CA LEU A 79 -0.65 -9.47 1.75
C LEU A 79 -1.48 -10.75 2.03
N SER A 80 -2.61 -10.91 1.34
CA SER A 80 -3.42 -12.14 1.35
C SER A 80 -2.79 -13.32 0.60
N LEU A 81 -1.69 -13.10 -0.14
CA LEU A 81 -0.94 -14.14 -0.81
C LEU A 81 -0.52 -15.21 0.21
N PRO A 82 -0.85 -16.51 0.00
CA PRO A 82 -0.49 -17.57 0.93
C PRO A 82 1.03 -17.81 0.93
N LEU A 83 1.75 -17.10 1.80
CA LEU A 83 3.22 -17.14 1.90
C LEU A 83 3.76 -18.54 2.23
N ASP A 84 2.99 -19.36 2.94
CA ASP A 84 3.33 -20.77 3.17
C ASP A 84 3.36 -21.56 1.86
N SER A 85 2.46 -21.27 0.92
CA SER A 85 2.48 -21.89 -0.41
C SER A 85 3.61 -21.36 -1.27
N VAL A 86 3.95 -20.07 -1.16
CA VAL A 86 5.15 -19.51 -1.82
C VAL A 86 6.41 -20.23 -1.36
N LYS A 87 6.55 -20.43 -0.04
CA LYS A 87 7.75 -21.02 0.56
C LYS A 87 7.82 -22.54 0.42
N CYS A 88 6.73 -23.25 0.68
CA CYS A 88 6.73 -24.71 0.82
C CYS A 88 6.21 -25.44 -0.43
N ASN A 89 5.40 -24.78 -1.27
CA ASN A 89 4.75 -25.40 -2.43
C ASN A 89 5.15 -24.77 -3.76
N GLN A 90 6.28 -24.04 -3.80
CA GLN A 90 6.85 -23.47 -5.04
C GLN A 90 5.90 -22.52 -5.80
N MET A 91 4.96 -21.89 -5.07
CA MET A 91 4.08 -20.87 -5.64
C MET A 91 4.88 -19.60 -5.98
N GLY A 92 4.55 -18.96 -7.10
CA GLY A 92 5.36 -17.88 -7.68
C GLY A 92 6.57 -18.37 -8.46
N VAL A 93 6.69 -19.68 -8.68
CA VAL A 93 7.69 -20.29 -9.53
C VAL A 93 7.01 -21.30 -10.43
N LEU A 94 7.01 -22.60 -10.07
CA LEU A 94 6.40 -23.67 -10.86
C LEU A 94 4.87 -23.56 -10.89
N PHE A 95 4.28 -23.01 -9.83
CA PHE A 95 2.88 -22.66 -9.77
C PHE A 95 2.77 -21.13 -9.77
N PRO A 96 2.51 -20.50 -10.92
CA PRO A 96 2.41 -19.04 -11.00
C PRO A 96 1.38 -18.51 -10.01
N ILE A 97 1.68 -17.35 -9.40
CA ILE A 97 0.75 -16.67 -8.50
C ILE A 97 -0.49 -16.31 -9.30
N ARG A 98 -1.65 -16.67 -8.75
CA ARG A 98 -2.92 -16.40 -9.41
C ARG A 98 -3.26 -14.91 -9.39
N ASP A 99 -3.99 -14.50 -10.40
CA ASP A 99 -4.44 -13.13 -10.66
C ASP A 99 -5.05 -12.46 -9.41
N GLU A 100 -5.82 -13.19 -8.59
CA GLU A 100 -6.48 -12.65 -7.40
C GLU A 100 -5.53 -12.10 -6.30
N PHE A 101 -4.23 -12.37 -6.39
CA PHE A 101 -3.21 -11.90 -5.44
C PHE A 101 -2.23 -10.90 -6.07
N VAL A 102 -2.46 -10.51 -7.32
CA VAL A 102 -1.63 -9.55 -8.04
C VAL A 102 -2.48 -8.32 -8.32
N LEU A 103 -1.86 -7.14 -8.28
CA LEU A 103 -2.38 -5.95 -8.95
C LEU A 103 -1.45 -5.63 -10.10
N ASP A 104 -2.00 -5.69 -11.31
CA ASP A 104 -1.25 -5.35 -12.51
C ASP A 104 -1.14 -3.82 -12.71
N GLN A 105 -0.30 -3.41 -13.66
CA GLN A 105 -0.07 -1.99 -13.94
C GLN A 105 -1.36 -1.25 -14.38
N GLY A 106 -2.23 -1.93 -15.12
CA GLY A 106 -3.50 -1.39 -15.60
C GLY A 106 -4.47 -1.13 -14.47
N GLU A 107 -4.65 -2.09 -13.56
CA GLU A 107 -5.48 -2.00 -12.36
C GLU A 107 -4.97 -0.90 -11.42
N ILE A 108 -3.65 -0.83 -11.18
CA ILE A 108 -3.03 0.23 -10.37
C ILE A 108 -3.32 1.61 -10.98
N GLN A 109 -3.19 1.73 -12.30
CA GLN A 109 -3.45 3.00 -13.00
C GLN A 109 -4.93 3.38 -12.95
N GLU A 110 -5.84 2.42 -13.11
CA GLU A 110 -7.29 2.63 -12.99
C GLU A 110 -7.65 3.13 -11.58
N LEU A 111 -7.14 2.46 -10.54
CA LEU A 111 -7.36 2.85 -9.14
C LEU A 111 -6.86 4.27 -8.86
N ARG A 112 -5.63 4.60 -9.25
CA ARG A 112 -5.05 5.93 -9.04
C ARG A 112 -5.81 7.01 -9.81
N THR A 113 -6.20 6.73 -11.05
CA THR A 113 -6.99 7.65 -11.86
C THR A 113 -8.33 7.94 -11.17
N ARG A 114 -9.02 6.89 -10.72
CA ARG A 114 -10.30 7.04 -10.02
C ARG A 114 -10.18 7.82 -8.71
N ILE A 115 -9.13 7.58 -7.93
CA ILE A 115 -8.84 8.32 -6.69
C ILE A 115 -8.59 9.81 -6.99
N GLN A 116 -7.83 10.12 -8.05
CA GLN A 116 -7.57 11.51 -8.47
C GLN A 116 -8.85 12.24 -8.87
N GLU A 117 -9.73 11.60 -9.65
CA GLU A 117 -11.03 12.16 -10.01
C GLU A 117 -11.91 12.45 -8.78
N LEU A 118 -11.99 11.49 -7.86
CA LEU A 118 -12.75 11.66 -6.61
C LEU A 118 -12.17 12.78 -5.74
N ASN A 119 -10.84 12.87 -5.64
CA ASN A 119 -10.16 13.93 -4.90
C ASN A 119 -10.40 15.30 -5.53
N ALA A 120 -10.43 15.41 -6.87
CA ALA A 120 -10.78 16.65 -7.54
C ALA A 120 -12.20 17.12 -7.18
N VAL A 121 -13.16 16.20 -7.12
CA VAL A 121 -14.54 16.49 -6.68
C VAL A 121 -14.56 16.94 -5.21
N ILE A 122 -13.88 16.21 -4.33
CA ILE A 122 -13.78 16.54 -2.89
C ILE A 122 -13.22 17.95 -2.68
N ILE A 123 -12.12 18.28 -3.37
CA ILE A 123 -11.48 19.60 -3.28
C ILE A 123 -12.41 20.70 -3.79
N SER A 124 -13.10 20.45 -4.90
CA SER A 124 -14.09 21.38 -5.46
C SER A 124 -15.22 21.67 -4.46
N LEU A 125 -15.80 20.63 -3.84
CA LEU A 125 -16.86 20.77 -2.84
C LEU A 125 -16.35 21.47 -1.57
N ALA A 126 -15.12 21.19 -1.14
CA ALA A 126 -14.49 21.87 0.00
C ALA A 126 -14.41 23.39 -0.22
N ASN A 127 -14.06 23.81 -1.44
CA ASN A 127 -13.98 25.21 -1.82
C ASN A 127 -15.39 25.83 -1.95
N GLN A 128 -16.30 25.16 -2.67
CA GLN A 128 -17.67 25.63 -2.90
C GLN A 128 -18.42 25.87 -1.58
N TYR A 129 -18.30 24.95 -0.62
CA TYR A 129 -18.97 25.04 0.67
C TYR A 129 -18.10 25.67 1.77
N ASN A 130 -16.92 26.18 1.42
CA ASN A 130 -15.98 26.81 2.35
C ASN A 130 -15.69 25.94 3.60
N LEU A 131 -15.48 24.64 3.38
CA LEU A 131 -15.17 23.67 4.42
C LEU A 131 -13.66 23.59 4.70
N ALA A 132 -13.29 23.00 5.83
CA ALA A 132 -11.91 22.64 6.11
C ALA A 132 -11.53 21.41 5.26
N LEU A 133 -10.54 21.56 4.37
CA LEU A 133 -10.02 20.44 3.59
C LEU A 133 -8.92 19.72 4.38
N VAL A 134 -9.05 18.41 4.51
CA VAL A 134 -8.06 17.53 5.15
C VAL A 134 -7.37 16.72 4.06
N ARG A 135 -6.05 16.84 3.95
CA ARG A 135 -5.24 16.15 2.94
C ARG A 135 -4.75 14.80 3.47
N VAL A 136 -5.67 13.83 3.53
CA VAL A 136 -5.37 12.45 3.97
C VAL A 136 -4.48 11.72 2.96
N ASP A 137 -4.56 12.11 1.69
CA ASP A 137 -3.63 11.72 0.63
C ASP A 137 -2.18 12.09 0.98
N GLU A 138 -1.93 13.34 1.37
CA GLU A 138 -0.60 13.78 1.78
C GLU A 138 -0.14 13.11 3.08
N PHE A 139 -1.04 12.96 4.06
CA PHE A 139 -0.75 12.24 5.30
C PHE A 139 -0.34 10.79 5.04
N SER A 140 -1.09 10.07 4.21
CA SER A 140 -0.78 8.66 3.89
C SER A 140 0.53 8.53 3.13
N SER A 141 0.79 9.42 2.18
CA SER A 141 2.06 9.44 1.45
C SER A 141 3.25 9.76 2.36
N SER A 142 3.05 10.60 3.39
CA SER A 142 4.09 10.85 4.41
C SER A 142 4.47 9.60 5.21
N LEU A 143 3.53 8.66 5.42
CA LEU A 143 3.82 7.38 6.09
C LEU A 143 4.67 6.45 5.22
N LYS A 144 4.54 6.50 3.89
CA LYS A 144 5.40 5.73 2.98
C LYS A 144 6.87 6.12 3.11
N THR A 145 7.16 7.43 3.14
CA THR A 145 8.51 7.94 3.38
C THR A 145 8.94 7.73 4.84
N GLY A 146 7.99 7.83 5.76
CA GLY A 146 8.21 7.75 7.19
C GLY A 146 8.65 9.09 7.80
N PHE A 147 8.31 9.31 9.06
CA PHE A 147 8.67 10.51 9.83
C PHE A 147 8.84 10.19 11.31
N ILE A 148 9.33 11.16 12.09
CA ILE A 148 9.46 11.04 13.54
C ILE A 148 8.35 11.86 14.20
N TYR A 149 7.56 11.21 15.05
CA TYR A 149 6.54 11.84 15.89
C TYR A 149 6.90 11.69 17.37
N ASN A 150 7.23 12.80 18.03
CA ASN A 150 7.58 12.83 19.45
C ASN A 150 8.59 11.74 19.86
N GLY A 151 9.65 11.56 19.05
CA GLY A 151 10.71 10.58 19.26
C GLY A 151 10.42 9.15 18.77
N VAL A 152 9.23 8.88 18.23
CA VAL A 152 8.86 7.57 17.69
C VAL A 152 8.82 7.63 16.16
N SER A 153 9.48 6.69 15.49
CA SER A 153 9.40 6.57 14.03
C SER A 153 8.02 6.03 13.63
N MET A 154 7.40 6.71 12.67
CA MET A 154 6.10 6.38 12.10
C MET A 154 6.27 6.13 10.60
N SER A 155 5.82 4.99 10.10
CA SER A 155 5.84 4.66 8.69
C SER A 155 4.77 3.63 8.30
N ALA A 156 4.63 3.39 7.00
CA ALA A 156 3.81 2.35 6.40
C ALA A 156 4.49 0.96 6.41
N LYS A 157 5.62 0.78 7.11
CA LYS A 157 6.25 -0.53 7.22
C LYS A 157 5.35 -1.49 7.99
N PHE A 158 5.04 -2.65 7.41
CA PHE A 158 4.17 -3.64 8.04
C PHE A 158 4.74 -4.13 9.38
N VAL A 159 3.87 -4.26 10.39
CA VAL A 159 4.17 -4.62 11.80
C VAL A 159 5.02 -3.59 12.56
N SER A 160 6.12 -3.10 12.00
CA SER A 160 7.09 -2.27 12.72
C SER A 160 7.01 -0.77 12.41
N GLY A 161 6.15 -0.33 11.51
CA GLY A 161 5.98 1.07 11.13
C GLY A 161 5.10 1.88 12.07
N GLY A 162 4.37 1.20 12.96
CA GLY A 162 3.66 1.85 14.07
C GLY A 162 2.35 2.58 13.70
N ALA A 163 2.04 2.80 12.42
CA ALA A 163 0.82 3.49 11.98
C ALA A 163 -0.33 2.56 11.57
N TYR A 164 -0.02 1.38 11.02
CA TYR A 164 -1.02 0.45 10.47
C TYR A 164 -1.33 -0.72 11.42
N SER A 165 -2.49 -1.32 11.21
CA SER A 165 -2.93 -2.55 11.86
C SER A 165 -2.32 -3.79 11.18
N LEU A 166 -2.59 -4.99 11.71
CA LEU A 166 -2.09 -6.26 11.15
C LEU A 166 -2.79 -6.66 9.84
N ASP A 167 -3.88 -5.99 9.47
CA ASP A 167 -4.49 -6.16 8.14
C ASP A 167 -3.73 -5.40 7.04
N GLY A 168 -2.81 -4.49 7.40
CA GLY A 168 -2.08 -3.67 6.44
C GLY A 168 -2.93 -2.66 5.66
N ILE A 169 -4.21 -2.47 6.00
CA ILE A 169 -5.16 -1.57 5.33
C ILE A 169 -5.55 -0.44 6.28
N HIS A 170 -6.02 -0.78 7.48
CA HIS A 170 -6.51 0.20 8.43
C HIS A 170 -5.39 0.70 9.35
N TYR A 171 -5.51 1.95 9.80
CA TYR A 171 -4.64 2.46 10.85
C TYR A 171 -4.92 1.77 12.18
N ASN A 172 -3.88 1.60 12.99
CA ASN A 172 -4.04 1.24 14.39
C ASN A 172 -4.45 2.47 15.23
N ALA A 173 -4.59 2.34 16.55
CA ALA A 173 -5.05 3.46 17.39
C ALA A 173 -4.11 4.68 17.31
N LYS A 174 -2.79 4.46 17.26
CA LYS A 174 -1.79 5.52 17.05
C LYS A 174 -1.93 6.20 15.69
N GLY A 175 -2.05 5.44 14.60
CA GLY A 175 -2.26 5.98 13.27
C GLY A 175 -3.57 6.79 13.16
N ASN A 176 -4.66 6.31 13.78
CA ASN A 176 -5.92 7.05 13.86
C ASN A 176 -5.79 8.34 14.67
N ALA A 177 -5.00 8.36 15.75
CA ALA A 177 -4.74 9.58 16.51
C ALA A 177 -3.96 10.62 15.69
N LEU A 178 -3.01 10.18 14.86
CA LEU A 178 -2.30 11.05 13.91
C LEU A 178 -3.25 11.59 12.83
N LEU A 179 -4.08 10.73 12.25
CA LEU A 179 -5.09 11.15 11.28
C LEU A 179 -6.05 12.18 11.90
N ALA A 180 -6.53 11.93 13.12
CA ALA A 180 -7.37 12.89 13.84
C ALA A 180 -6.68 14.24 14.05
N ASN A 181 -5.37 14.24 14.30
CA ASN A 181 -4.60 15.49 14.36
C ASN A 181 -4.59 16.25 13.03
N GLU A 182 -4.58 15.58 11.87
CA GLU A 182 -4.71 16.27 10.57
C GLU A 182 -6.09 16.94 10.41
N PHE A 183 -7.17 16.29 10.86
CA PHE A 183 -8.48 16.94 10.92
C PHE A 183 -8.48 18.16 11.84
N LEU A 184 -7.92 18.03 13.05
CA LEU A 184 -7.86 19.12 14.01
C LEU A 184 -7.02 20.30 13.49
N LYS A 185 -5.89 20.04 12.82
CA LYS A 185 -5.07 21.06 12.16
C LYS A 185 -5.87 21.81 11.09
N SER A 186 -6.53 21.10 10.18
CA SER A 186 -7.35 21.73 9.13
C SER A 186 -8.50 22.55 9.70
N ILE A 187 -9.20 22.04 10.72
CA ILE A 187 -10.28 22.75 11.43
C ILE A 187 -9.76 24.03 12.10
N ASN A 188 -8.68 23.93 12.88
CA ASN A 188 -8.08 25.07 13.56
C ASN A 188 -7.61 26.13 12.55
N ASN A 189 -7.00 25.73 11.45
CA ASN A 189 -6.53 26.62 10.39
C ASN A 189 -7.68 27.35 9.69
N LYS A 190 -8.75 26.62 9.31
CA LYS A 190 -9.92 27.14 8.59
C LYS A 190 -10.78 28.04 9.46
N TYR A 191 -11.08 27.62 10.69
CA TYR A 191 -12.07 28.26 11.55
C TYR A 191 -11.48 29.05 12.71
N LYS A 192 -10.15 29.21 12.75
CA LYS A 192 -9.41 29.92 13.82
C LYS A 192 -9.73 29.39 15.22
N SER A 193 -10.05 28.11 15.29
CA SER A 193 -10.32 27.40 16.54
C SER A 193 -9.01 27.05 17.25
N ARG A 194 -9.11 26.64 18.52
CA ARG A 194 -7.97 26.26 19.38
C ARG A 194 -8.16 24.87 19.98
N ILE A 195 -8.59 23.92 19.15
CA ILE A 195 -8.80 22.55 19.61
C ILE A 195 -7.43 21.91 19.84
N PRO A 196 -7.13 21.38 21.04
CA PRO A 196 -5.84 20.77 21.33
C PRO A 196 -5.64 19.50 20.50
N LEU A 197 -4.40 19.26 20.07
CA LEU A 197 -4.01 18.04 19.37
C LEU A 197 -3.87 16.87 20.35
N LEU A 198 -4.12 15.67 19.86
CA LEU A 198 -3.91 14.42 20.57
C LEU A 198 -2.41 14.09 20.61
N ASN A 199 -1.93 13.51 21.72
CA ASN A 199 -0.63 12.85 21.74
C ASN A 199 -0.78 11.42 21.22
N ALA A 200 -0.38 11.16 19.97
CA ALA A 200 -0.54 9.83 19.38
C ALA A 200 0.25 8.73 20.12
N ASN A 201 1.30 9.09 20.87
CA ASN A 201 2.05 8.14 21.68
C ASN A 201 1.32 7.69 22.95
N ALA A 202 0.20 8.32 23.30
CA ALA A 202 -0.68 7.87 24.38
C ALA A 202 -1.61 6.71 23.96
N TYR A 203 -1.60 6.34 22.67
CA TYR A 203 -2.43 5.27 22.12
C TYR A 203 -1.56 4.06 21.74
N ASP A 204 -2.13 2.87 21.92
CA ASP A 204 -1.46 1.62 21.63
C ASP A 204 -1.19 1.46 20.13
N ALA A 205 -0.01 0.92 19.82
CA ALA A 205 0.29 0.41 18.49
C ALA A 205 -0.17 -1.05 18.38
N THR A 206 0.01 -1.65 17.20
CA THR A 206 -0.12 -3.10 17.03
C THR A 206 0.85 -3.83 17.96
N LEU A 207 0.30 -4.59 18.90
CA LEU A 207 1.08 -5.48 19.76
C LEU A 207 1.31 -6.78 18.99
N PHE A 208 2.57 -7.13 18.77
CA PHE A 208 2.94 -8.41 18.19
C PHE A 208 3.61 -9.24 19.29
N PRO A 209 3.19 -10.50 19.52
CA PRO A 209 3.78 -11.40 20.52
C PRO A 209 5.21 -11.80 20.17
#